data_AF-B9Y9G0-F1
#
_entry.id   AF-B9Y9G0-F1
#
_cell.length_a   1.000
_cell.length_b   1.000
_cell.length_c   1.000
_cell.angle_alpha   90.00
_cell.angle_beta   90.00
_cell.angle_gamma   90.00
#
_symmetry.space_group_name_H-M   'P 1'
#
loop_
_entity.id
_entity.type
_entity.pdbx_description
1 polymer ?
#
loop_
_entity_poly.entity_id
_entity_poly.type
_entity_poly.pdbx_seq_one_letter_code
_entity_poly.pdbx_strand_id
1 'polypeptide(L)'
;MKMNQRDQKEMLNCSLEIIMHAGNARELCMAAVKKAMSNEMDEANAKLQEARVEFTEAHQSQTKLLTENAQAVSAEKVGIIPDILMVHAQDHFNAAYIDIDFSGLIIGLYQEVNALKEEIKELKTK
;
A
#
# COMPACT_ATOMS: atom_id res chain seq x y z
N MET A 1 4.93 -12.02 31.59
CA MET A 1 4.19 -10.80 32.00
C MET A 1 3.14 -10.53 30.92
N LYS A 2 1.85 -10.34 31.26
CA LYS A 2 0.79 -10.15 30.25
C LYS A 2 0.70 -8.66 29.89
N MET A 3 0.50 -8.33 28.60
CA MET A 3 0.12 -6.97 28.18
C MET A 3 -1.13 -6.53 28.94
N ASN A 4 -1.20 -5.24 29.28
CA ASN A 4 -2.39 -4.69 29.92
C ASN A 4 -3.53 -4.54 28.87
N GLN A 5 -4.78 -4.40 29.33
CA GLN A 5 -5.95 -4.31 28.43
C GLN A 5 -5.94 -3.09 27.51
N ARG A 6 -5.29 -1.99 27.92
CA ARG A 6 -5.19 -0.77 27.12
C ARG A 6 -4.24 -0.98 25.94
N ASP A 7 -3.06 -1.55 26.19
CA ASP A 7 -2.07 -1.84 25.15
C ASP A 7 -2.63 -2.82 24.10
N GLN A 8 -3.41 -3.82 24.54
CA GLN A 8 -4.10 -4.73 23.61
C GLN A 8 -5.13 -4.02 22.72
N LYS A 9 -5.88 -3.08 23.28
CA LYS A 9 -6.88 -2.32 22.52
C LYS A 9 -6.23 -1.36 21.53
N GLU A 10 -5.13 -0.71 21.92
CA GLU A 10 -4.37 0.18 21.04
C GLU A 10 -3.74 -0.60 19.88
N MET A 11 -3.15 -1.78 20.14
CA MET A 11 -2.62 -2.68 19.11
C MET A 11 -3.72 -3.20 18.15
N LEU A 12 -4.88 -3.56 18.68
CA LEU A 12 -6.05 -3.96 17.88
C LEU A 12 -6.47 -2.84 16.92
N ASN A 13 -6.59 -1.62 17.42
CA ASN A 13 -6.98 -0.47 16.60
C ASN A 13 -5.95 -0.18 15.49
N CYS A 14 -4.66 -0.17 15.82
CA CYS A 14 -3.61 0.04 14.82
C CYS A 14 -3.64 -1.06 13.75
N SER A 15 -3.86 -2.33 14.14
CA SER A 15 -3.96 -3.43 13.20
C SER A 15 -5.15 -3.28 12.24
N LEU A 16 -6.31 -2.86 12.76
CA LEU A 16 -7.50 -2.62 11.93
C LEU A 16 -7.34 -1.42 10.99
N GLU A 17 -6.71 -0.34 11.45
CA GLU A 17 -6.39 0.83 10.61
C GLU A 17 -5.45 0.44 9.46
N ILE A 18 -4.40 -0.33 9.75
CA ILE A 18 -3.47 -0.84 8.73
C ILE A 18 -4.23 -1.70 7.72
N ILE A 19 -5.04 -2.68 8.16
CA ILE A 19 -5.80 -3.56 7.26
C ILE A 19 -6.73 -2.75 6.35
N MET A 20 -7.45 -1.78 6.91
CA MET A 20 -8.40 -0.96 6.17
C MET A 20 -7.69 -0.13 5.09
N HIS A 21 -6.71 0.68 5.48
CA HIS A 21 -6.02 1.58 4.55
C HIS A 21 -5.16 0.82 3.53
N ALA A 22 -4.48 -0.25 3.94
CA ALA A 22 -3.76 -1.12 3.00
C ALA A 22 -4.72 -1.82 2.03
N GLY A 23 -5.89 -2.28 2.49
CA GLY A 23 -6.94 -2.83 1.63
C GLY A 23 -7.40 -1.84 0.57
N ASN A 24 -7.74 -0.61 0.97
CA ASN A 24 -8.15 0.46 0.07
C ASN A 24 -7.07 0.77 -0.97
N ALA A 25 -5.81 0.90 -0.54
CA ALA A 25 -4.68 1.16 -1.43
C ALA A 25 -4.56 0.08 -2.53
N ARG A 26 -4.75 -1.19 -2.17
CA ARG A 26 -4.69 -2.31 -3.13
C ARG A 26 -5.83 -2.28 -4.14
N GLU A 27 -7.06 -1.98 -3.69
CA GLU A 27 -8.20 -1.82 -4.59
C GLU A 27 -7.98 -0.68 -5.61
N LEU A 28 -7.42 0.44 -5.13
CA LEU A 28 -7.07 1.59 -5.96
C LEU A 28 -5.95 1.25 -6.95
N CYS A 29 -4.92 0.51 -6.53
CA CYS A 29 -3.86 0.00 -7.41
C CYS A 29 -4.41 -0.85 -8.55
N MET A 30 -5.28 -1.81 -8.22
CA MET A 30 -5.93 -2.66 -9.22
C MET A 30 -6.78 -1.84 -10.20
N ALA A 31 -7.51 -0.84 -9.71
CA ALA A 31 -8.31 0.05 -10.55
C ALA A 31 -7.42 0.93 -11.45
N ALA A 32 -6.28 1.42 -10.94
CA ALA A 32 -5.30 2.20 -11.70
C ALA A 32 -4.73 1.38 -12.88
N VAL A 33 -4.31 0.14 -12.62
CA VAL A 33 -3.82 -0.77 -13.67
C VAL A 33 -4.89 -1.00 -14.74
N LYS A 34 -6.13 -1.29 -14.35
CA LYS A 34 -7.25 -1.47 -15.30
C LYS A 34 -7.47 -0.25 -16.18
N LYS A 35 -7.34 0.96 -15.64
CA LYS A 35 -7.45 2.21 -16.41
C LYS A 35 -6.32 2.36 -17.42
N ALA A 36 -5.08 2.05 -17.05
CA ALA A 36 -3.96 2.06 -17.98
C ALA A 36 -4.14 1.03 -19.12
N MET A 37 -4.67 -0.16 -18.81
CA MET A 37 -5.00 -1.17 -19.82
C MET A 37 -6.01 -0.66 -20.86
N SER A 38 -6.92 0.22 -20.45
CA SER A 38 -7.91 0.88 -21.32
C SER A 38 -7.40 2.16 -22.00
N ASN A 39 -6.11 2.47 -21.91
CA ASN A 39 -5.49 3.71 -22.41
C ASN A 39 -6.04 5.00 -21.73
N GLU A 40 -6.61 4.88 -20.53
CA GLU A 40 -7.10 6.00 -19.71
C GLU A 40 -5.98 6.44 -18.74
N MET A 41 -4.90 7.00 -19.29
CA MET A 41 -3.65 7.21 -18.53
C MET A 41 -3.77 8.24 -17.39
N ASP A 42 -4.54 9.30 -17.59
CA ASP A 42 -4.74 10.32 -16.56
C ASP A 42 -5.48 9.75 -15.34
N GLU A 43 -6.54 8.97 -15.59
CA GLU A 43 -7.29 8.29 -14.52
C GLU A 43 -6.45 7.21 -13.83
N ALA A 44 -5.61 6.49 -14.58
CA ALA A 44 -4.69 5.51 -14.01
C ALA A 44 -3.72 6.17 -13.01
N ASN A 45 -3.11 7.29 -13.40
CA ASN A 45 -2.19 8.03 -12.53
C ASN A 45 -2.91 8.65 -11.32
N ALA A 46 -4.11 9.20 -11.50
CA ALA A 46 -4.92 9.73 -10.40
C ALA A 46 -5.22 8.64 -9.36
N LYS A 47 -5.65 7.46 -9.79
CA LYS A 47 -5.93 6.33 -8.90
C LYS A 47 -4.70 5.78 -8.19
N LEU A 48 -3.55 5.71 -8.88
CA LEU A 48 -2.30 5.32 -8.23
C LEU A 48 -1.90 6.35 -7.16
N GLN A 49 -2.16 7.64 -7.40
CA GLN A 49 -1.91 8.66 -6.40
C GLN A 49 -2.85 8.54 -5.19
N GLU A 50 -4.14 8.28 -5.40
CA GLU A 50 -5.09 7.96 -4.32
C GLU A 50 -4.61 6.75 -3.50
N ALA A 51 -4.11 5.70 -4.17
CA ALA A 51 -3.56 4.51 -3.50
C ALA A 51 -2.37 4.86 -2.60
N ARG A 52 -1.50 5.76 -3.04
CA ARG A 52 -0.36 6.25 -2.23
C ARG A 52 -0.81 7.03 -1.00
N VAL A 53 -1.90 7.80 -1.10
CA VAL A 53 -2.48 8.53 0.03
C VAL A 53 -3.01 7.54 1.07
N GLU A 54 -3.84 6.57 0.68
CA GLU A 54 -4.33 5.52 1.58
C GLU A 54 -3.18 4.75 2.23
N PHE A 55 -2.17 4.35 1.44
CA PHE A 55 -1.01 3.66 1.98
C PHE A 55 -0.21 4.51 2.97
N THR A 56 -0.17 5.83 2.79
CA THR A 56 0.48 6.74 3.75
C THR A 56 -0.18 6.67 5.12
N GLU A 57 -1.51 6.59 5.18
CA GLU A 57 -2.24 6.41 6.44
C GLU A 57 -1.90 5.07 7.09
N ALA A 58 -1.89 3.96 6.33
CA ALA A 58 -1.44 2.66 6.83
C ALA A 58 0.01 2.71 7.36
N HIS A 59 0.89 3.41 6.65
CA HIS A 59 2.31 3.55 7.01
C HIS A 59 2.51 4.35 8.29
N GLN A 60 1.65 5.33 8.59
CA GLN A 60 1.69 6.06 9.85
C GLN A 60 1.38 5.13 11.04
N SER A 61 0.29 4.36 10.97
CA SER A 61 -0.06 3.39 12.02
C SER A 61 1.02 2.30 12.17
N GLN A 62 1.60 1.86 11.04
CA GLN A 62 2.74 0.93 11.05
C GLN A 62 3.98 1.49 11.76
N THR A 63 4.32 2.75 11.46
CA THR A 63 5.49 3.43 12.05
C THR A 63 5.31 3.61 13.55
N LYS A 64 4.08 3.90 14.00
CA LYS A 64 3.74 4.00 15.42
C LYS A 64 4.02 2.69 16.16
N LEU A 65 3.56 1.55 15.64
CA LEU A 65 3.81 0.23 16.24
C LEU A 65 5.32 -0.08 16.35
N LEU A 66 6.09 0.21 15.30
CA LEU A 66 7.55 0.02 15.33
C LEU A 66 8.23 0.91 16.37
N THR A 67 7.78 2.17 16.49
CA THR A 67 8.32 3.13 17.44
C THR A 67 8.04 2.69 18.88
N GLU A 68 6.80 2.29 19.18
CA GLU A 68 6.41 1.78 20.49
C GLU A 68 7.20 0.53 20.87
N ASN A 69 7.38 -0.40 19.93
CA ASN A 69 8.21 -1.58 20.13
C ASN A 69 9.67 -1.23 20.44
N ALA A 70 10.28 -0.33 19.66
CA ALA A 70 11.66 0.11 19.85
C ALA A 70 11.87 0.80 21.21
N GLN A 71 10.91 1.61 21.64
CA GLN A 71 10.93 2.27 22.96
C GLN A 71 10.83 1.25 24.10
N ALA A 72 9.96 0.25 23.98
CA ALA A 72 9.83 -0.81 24.98
C ALA A 72 11.14 -1.60 25.13
N VAL A 73 11.73 -2.01 24.01
CA VAL A 73 13.01 -2.75 24.00
C VAL A 73 14.14 -1.89 24.58
N SER A 74 14.22 -0.61 24.21
CA SER A 74 15.25 0.32 24.72
C SER A 74 15.14 0.56 26.23
N ALA A 75 13.93 0.41 26.80
CA ALA A 75 13.68 0.49 28.23
C ALA A 75 13.87 -0.85 28.96
N GLU A 76 14.51 -1.84 28.32
CA GLU A 76 14.70 -3.22 28.83
C GLU A 76 13.37 -3.91 29.20
N LYS A 77 12.26 -3.49 28.58
CA LYS A 77 10.96 -4.13 28.70
C LYS A 77 10.77 -5.14 27.57
N VAL A 78 9.86 -6.08 27.78
CA VAL A 78 9.38 -6.94 26.71
C VAL A 78 8.71 -6.05 25.66
N GLY A 79 9.19 -6.12 24.41
CA GLY A 79 8.59 -5.42 23.28
C GLY A 79 7.18 -5.92 22.94
N ILE A 80 6.63 -5.42 21.85
CA ILE A 80 5.34 -5.87 21.34
C ILE A 80 5.47 -7.34 20.90
N ILE A 81 4.62 -8.21 21.46
CA ILE A 81 4.49 -9.61 21.01
C ILE A 81 3.36 -9.66 19.97
N PRO A 82 3.64 -10.03 18.70
CA PRO A 82 2.61 -10.10 17.67
C PRO A 82 1.54 -11.13 17.98
N ASP A 83 0.27 -10.76 17.86
CA ASP A 83 -0.82 -11.71 17.69
C ASP A 83 -1.10 -11.97 16.20
N ILE A 84 -2.00 -12.91 15.92
CA ILE A 84 -2.34 -13.29 14.54
C ILE A 84 -2.93 -12.12 13.74
N LEU A 85 -3.64 -11.20 14.40
CA LEU A 85 -4.27 -10.07 13.72
C LEU A 85 -3.22 -9.02 13.33
N MET A 86 -2.24 -8.76 14.20
CA MET A 86 -1.13 -7.87 13.88
C MET A 86 -0.30 -8.44 12.73
N VAL A 87 0.01 -9.75 12.75
CA VAL A 87 0.69 -10.42 11.63
C VAL A 87 -0.11 -10.26 10.33
N HIS A 88 -1.42 -10.48 10.37
CA HIS A 88 -2.30 -10.27 9.22
C HIS A 88 -2.30 -8.83 8.71
N ALA A 89 -2.29 -7.85 9.61
CA ALA A 89 -2.17 -6.44 9.24
C ALA A 89 -0.83 -6.14 8.54
N GLN A 90 0.28 -6.71 9.02
CA GLN A 90 1.58 -6.60 8.34
C GLN A 90 1.57 -7.22 6.94
N ASP A 91 0.92 -8.36 6.76
CA ASP A 91 0.78 -9.01 5.45
C ASP A 91 0.02 -8.12 4.46
N HIS A 92 -1.09 -7.52 4.91
CA HIS A 92 -1.84 -6.55 4.12
C HIS A 92 -1.01 -5.32 3.76
N PHE A 93 -0.28 -4.77 4.72
CA PHE A 93 0.61 -3.63 4.55
C PHE A 93 1.69 -3.90 3.50
N ASN A 94 2.43 -4.99 3.63
CA ASN A 94 3.50 -5.34 2.70
C ASN A 94 2.98 -5.64 1.31
N ALA A 95 1.83 -6.31 1.20
CA ALA A 95 1.19 -6.55 -0.09
C ALA A 95 0.78 -5.23 -0.76
N ALA A 96 0.24 -4.26 -0.01
CA ALA A 96 -0.10 -2.94 -0.54
C ALA A 96 1.14 -2.16 -1.02
N TYR A 97 2.23 -2.20 -0.25
CA TYR A 97 3.50 -1.58 -0.64
C TYR A 97 4.00 -2.11 -1.99
N ILE A 98 4.01 -3.44 -2.13
CA ILE A 98 4.42 -4.12 -3.37
C ILE A 98 3.46 -3.82 -4.52
N ASP A 99 2.15 -3.83 -4.27
CA ASP A 99 1.12 -3.55 -5.28
C ASP A 99 1.26 -2.13 -5.85
N ILE A 100 1.62 -1.14 -5.03
CA ILE A 100 1.85 0.25 -5.47
C ILE A 100 3.04 0.35 -6.42
N ASP A 101 4.17 -0.27 -6.06
CA ASP A 101 5.38 -0.25 -6.87
C ASP A 101 5.14 -0.95 -8.22
N PHE A 102 4.53 -2.15 -8.20
CA PHE A 102 4.23 -2.88 -9.43
C PHE A 102 3.17 -2.18 -10.29
N SER A 103 2.17 -1.55 -9.68
CA SER A 103 1.16 -0.79 -10.44
C SER A 103 1.80 0.38 -11.18
N GLY A 104 2.74 1.08 -10.55
CA GLY A 104 3.53 2.13 -11.22
C GLY A 104 4.31 1.59 -12.43
N LEU A 105 4.98 0.45 -12.28
CA LEU A 105 5.71 -0.20 -13.38
C LEU A 105 4.79 -0.63 -14.53
N ILE A 106 3.63 -1.22 -14.22
CA ILE A 106 2.65 -1.65 -15.22
C ILE A 106 2.06 -0.44 -15.97
N ILE A 107 1.72 0.63 -15.26
CA ILE A 107 1.23 1.87 -15.86
C ILE A 107 2.29 2.44 -16.82
N GLY A 108 3.55 2.51 -16.39
CA GLY A 108 4.67 2.93 -17.25
C GLY A 108 4.82 2.06 -18.50
N LEU A 109 4.69 0.73 -18.36
CA LEU A 109 4.71 -0.18 -19.51
C LEU A 109 3.59 0.13 -20.51
N TYR A 110 2.38 0.41 -20.04
CA TYR A 110 1.27 0.79 -20.92
C TYR A 110 1.50 2.15 -21.60
N GLN A 111 2.17 3.11 -20.95
CA GLN A 111 2.56 4.37 -21.59
C GLN A 111 3.48 4.13 -22.79
N GLU A 112 4.53 3.35 -22.62
CA GLU A 112 5.47 2.99 -23.71
C GLU A 112 4.75 2.26 -24.86
N VAL A 113 3.87 1.29 -24.52
CA VAL A 113 3.07 0.57 -25.52
C VAL A 113 2.16 1.51 -26.31
N ASN A 114 1.56 2.51 -25.67
CA ASN A 114 0.66 3.45 -26.33
C ASN A 114 1.44 4.45 -27.21
N ALA A 115 2.62 4.90 -26.78
CA ALA A 115 3.52 5.70 -27.60
C ALA A 115 3.92 4.95 -28.89
N LEU A 116 4.33 3.68 -28.75
CA LEU A 116 4.67 2.83 -29.90
C LEU A 116 3.49 2.62 -30.86
N LYS A 117 2.26 2.48 -30.35
CA LYS A 117 1.06 2.35 -31.19
C LYS A 117 0.80 3.61 -32.02
N GLU A 118 1.01 4.79 -31.47
CA GLU A 118 0.86 6.04 -32.21
C GLU A 118 1.99 6.22 -33.25
N GLU A 119 3.25 5.91 -32.91
CA GLU A 119 4.35 5.93 -33.90
C GLU A 119 4.08 4.99 -35.10
N ILE A 120 3.61 3.77 -34.84
CA ILE A 120 3.25 2.81 -35.89
C ILE A 120 2.11 3.35 -36.76
N LYS A 121 1.14 4.04 -36.16
CA LYS A 121 0.01 4.63 -36.89
C LYS A 121 0.47 5.77 -37.79
N GLU A 122 1.36 6.64 -37.32
CA GLU A 122 1.96 7.70 -38.13
C GLU A 122 2.75 7.13 -39.33
N LEU A 123 3.53 6.07 -39.10
CA LEU A 123 4.29 5.39 -40.17
C LEU A 123 3.39 4.75 -41.23
N LYS A 124 2.24 4.20 -40.84
CA LYS A 124 1.26 3.60 -41.78
C LYS A 124 0.48 4.63 -42.59
N THR A 125 0.47 5.89 -42.16
CA THR A 125 -0.20 6.99 -42.86
C THR A 125 0.69 7.75 -43.85
N LYS A 126 1.98 7.43 -43.91
CA LYS A 126 2.95 7.92 -44.90
C LYS A 126 3.10 6.93 -46.04
#